data_AF-A0A4R4B0A6-F1
#
_entry.id   AF-A0A4R4B0A6-F1
#
_cell.length_a   1.000
_cell.length_b   1.000
_cell.length_c   1.000
_cell.angle_alpha   90.00
_cell.angle_beta   90.00
_cell.angle_gamma   90.00
#
_symmetry.space_group_name_H-M   'P 1'
#
loop_
_entity.id
_entity.type
_entity.pdbx_description
1 polymer ?
#
loop_
_entity_poly.entity_id
_entity_poly.type
_entity_poly.pdbx_seq_one_letter_code
_entity_poly.pdbx_strand_id
1 'polypeptide(L)'
;MQIKAITIEEIYQEILDRKRNRFPRNTWNSDKNNDMAKRVTRYLVTNILNWNEEQIKQYWNNALIVKYRLQGLLKLKYENSPYAMINDVYPNRFKEWEF
;
A
#
# COMPACT_ATOMS: atom_id res chain seq x y z
N MET A 1 10.99 17.93 -24.79
CA MET A 1 11.10 17.42 -23.41
C MET A 1 10.07 16.32 -23.23
N GLN A 2 10.47 15.08 -22.96
CA GLN A 2 9.52 14.06 -22.51
C GLN A 2 9.06 14.42 -21.09
N ILE A 3 7.76 14.63 -20.91
CA ILE A 3 7.18 14.77 -19.57
C ILE A 3 7.25 13.37 -18.95
N LYS A 4 8.15 13.18 -17.97
CA LYS A 4 8.17 11.95 -17.18
C LYS A 4 6.89 11.92 -16.35
N ALA A 5 6.03 10.94 -16.59
CA ALA A 5 4.85 10.74 -15.78
C ALA A 5 5.28 10.38 -14.35
N ILE A 6 4.76 11.11 -13.36
CA ILE A 6 5.02 10.83 -11.94
C ILE A 6 4.42 9.45 -11.61
N THR A 7 5.19 8.60 -10.95
CA THR A 7 4.74 7.27 -10.55
C THR A 7 3.90 7.29 -9.27
N ILE A 8 3.18 6.20 -8.99
CA ILE A 8 2.41 6.10 -7.74
C ILE A 8 3.32 6.02 -6.51
N GLU A 9 4.51 5.43 -6.63
CA GLU A 9 5.51 5.37 -5.56
C GLU A 9 6.09 6.76 -5.28
N GLU A 10 6.36 7.57 -6.31
CA GLU A 10 6.80 8.96 -6.16
C GLU A 10 5.73 9.78 -5.44
N ILE A 11 4.45 9.64 -5.83
CA ILE A 11 3.32 10.26 -5.11
C ILE A 11 3.24 9.80 -3.65
N TYR A 12 3.44 8.50 -3.41
CA TYR A 12 3.38 7.96 -2.06
C TYR A 12 4.53 8.48 -1.20
N GLN A 13 5.75 8.57 -1.75
CA GLN A 13 6.89 9.16 -1.08
C GLN A 13 6.65 10.64 -0.74
N GLU A 14 6.06 11.43 -1.64
CA GLU A 14 5.65 12.80 -1.35
C GLU A 14 4.67 12.90 -0.16
N ILE A 15 3.78 11.92 -0.01
CA ILE A 15 2.84 11.86 1.12
C ILE A 15 3.56 11.54 2.43
N LEU A 16 4.49 10.58 2.41
CA LEU A 16 5.32 10.26 3.57
C LEU A 16 6.20 11.45 3.97
N ASP A 17 6.76 12.16 3.00
CA ASP A 17 7.57 13.38 3.17
C ASP A 17 6.75 14.62 3.56
N ARG A 18 5.41 14.51 3.64
CA ARG A 18 4.48 15.63 3.88
C ARG A 18 4.52 16.76 2.83
N LYS A 19 5.08 16.49 1.65
CA LYS A 19 4.99 17.39 0.48
C LYS A 19 3.58 17.36 -0.14
N ARG A 20 2.85 16.28 0.11
CA ARG A 20 1.48 16.05 -0.36
C ARG A 20 0.61 15.53 0.78
N ASN A 21 -0.63 16.01 0.88
CA ASN A 21 -1.54 15.59 1.96
C ASN A 21 -2.20 14.22 1.74
N ARG A 22 -2.44 13.84 0.48
CA ARG A 22 -3.13 12.61 0.08
C ARG A 22 -2.87 12.27 -1.38
N PHE A 23 -3.16 11.04 -1.77
CA PHE A 23 -3.19 10.63 -3.17
C PHE A 23 -4.15 11.52 -3.99
N PRO A 24 -3.90 11.70 -5.30
CA PRO A 24 -4.82 12.40 -6.19
C PRO A 24 -6.26 11.88 -6.07
N ARG A 25 -7.23 12.75 -6.42
CA ARG A 25 -8.63 12.33 -6.39
C ARG A 25 -8.84 11.16 -7.35
N ASN A 26 -9.70 10.23 -6.96
CA ASN A 26 -10.04 9.02 -7.72
C ASN A 26 -8.90 8.04 -8.00
N THR A 27 -7.68 8.23 -7.45
CA THR A 27 -6.56 7.30 -7.65
C THR A 27 -6.98 5.84 -7.46
N TRP A 28 -7.66 5.52 -6.37
CA TRP A 28 -8.10 4.15 -6.09
C TRP A 28 -9.29 3.72 -6.94
N ASN A 29 -10.29 4.58 -7.15
CA ASN A 29 -11.46 4.23 -7.98
C ASN A 29 -11.07 3.95 -9.44
N SER A 30 -10.04 4.64 -9.95
CA SER A 30 -9.50 4.44 -11.29
C SER A 30 -8.56 3.23 -11.40
N ASP A 31 -8.08 2.69 -10.28
CA ASP A 31 -7.17 1.54 -10.24
C ASP A 31 -7.92 0.20 -10.36
N LYS A 32 -8.54 -0.07 -11.50
CA LYS A 32 -9.48 -1.19 -11.67
C LYS A 32 -8.90 -2.56 -11.31
N ASN A 33 -7.62 -2.78 -11.59
CA ASN A 33 -6.94 -4.07 -11.36
C ASN A 33 -6.06 -4.09 -10.09
N ASN A 34 -6.21 -3.07 -9.23
CA ASN A 34 -5.39 -2.87 -8.03
C ASN A 34 -3.88 -2.78 -8.31
N ASP A 35 -3.46 -2.42 -9.52
CA ASP A 35 -2.04 -2.40 -9.89
C ASP A 35 -1.29 -1.30 -9.14
N MET A 36 -1.90 -0.12 -8.98
CA MET A 36 -1.32 0.95 -8.16
C MET A 36 -1.36 0.61 -6.67
N ALA A 37 -2.45 0.01 -6.19
CA ALA A 37 -2.59 -0.48 -4.83
C ALA A 37 -1.47 -1.49 -4.47
N LYS A 38 -1.29 -2.54 -5.28
CA LYS A 38 -0.24 -3.55 -5.08
C LYS A 38 1.15 -2.93 -5.09
N ARG A 39 1.42 -1.98 -6.00
CA ARG A 39 2.71 -1.28 -6.09
C ARG A 39 3.02 -0.46 -4.85
N VAL A 40 2.06 0.32 -4.35
CA VAL A 40 2.23 1.13 -3.12
C VAL A 40 2.44 0.25 -1.90
N THR A 41 1.64 -0.79 -1.75
CA THR A 41 1.79 -1.74 -0.64
C THR A 41 3.13 -2.46 -0.70
N ARG A 42 3.55 -2.93 -1.88
CA ARG A 42 4.87 -3.56 -2.07
C ARG A 42 5.99 -2.60 -1.73
N TYR A 43 5.95 -1.36 -2.26
CA TYR A 43 6.96 -0.34 -1.98
C TYR A 43 7.09 -0.04 -0.48
N LEU A 44 5.97 0.06 0.25
CA LEU A 44 6.00 0.20 1.72
C LEU A 44 6.77 -0.96 2.35
N VAL A 45 6.43 -2.20 2.00
CA VAL A 45 7.03 -3.40 2.59
C VAL A 45 8.52 -3.54 2.24
N THR A 46 8.89 -3.36 0.97
CA THR A 46 10.25 -3.67 0.50
C THR A 46 11.22 -2.50 0.57
N ASN A 47 10.77 -1.27 0.30
CA ASN A 47 11.65 -0.12 0.17
C ASN A 47 11.67 0.76 1.43
N ILE A 48 10.52 0.91 2.08
CA ILE A 48 10.41 1.77 3.28
C ILE A 48 10.70 0.98 4.55
N LEU A 49 10.06 -0.18 4.71
CA LEU A 49 10.20 -1.02 5.90
C LEU A 49 11.33 -2.04 5.77
N ASN A 50 11.66 -2.43 4.53
CA ASN A 50 12.63 -3.48 4.21
C ASN A 50 12.38 -4.77 5.02
N TRP A 51 11.12 -5.21 5.03
CA TRP A 51 10.68 -6.37 5.83
C TRP A 51 10.80 -7.69 5.09
N ASN A 52 11.13 -8.73 5.84
CA ASN A 52 10.96 -10.12 5.44
C ASN A 52 9.56 -10.65 5.78
N GLU A 53 9.27 -11.90 5.38
CA GLU A 53 7.94 -12.51 5.59
C GLU A 53 7.55 -12.62 7.06
N GLU A 54 8.50 -12.90 7.96
CA GLU A 54 8.22 -13.01 9.40
C GLU A 54 7.82 -11.66 10.01
N GLN A 55 8.52 -10.59 9.61
CA GLN A 55 8.19 -9.23 10.04
C GLN A 55 6.83 -8.77 9.50
N ILE A 56 6.45 -9.20 8.29
CA ILE A 56 5.11 -8.93 7.75
C ILE A 56 4.06 -9.59 8.65
N LYS A 57 4.19 -10.88 8.98
CA LYS A 57 3.24 -11.57 9.87
C LYS A 57 3.14 -10.92 11.24
N GLN A 58 4.28 -10.51 11.80
CA GLN A 58 4.32 -9.99 13.17
C GLN A 58 3.77 -8.56 13.28
N TYR A 59 3.99 -7.70 12.28
CA TYR A 59 3.78 -6.26 12.43
C TYR A 59 2.74 -5.66 11.48
N TRP A 60 2.31 -6.38 10.43
CA TRP A 60 1.33 -5.87 9.47
C TRP A 60 -0.07 -5.90 10.05
N ASN A 61 -0.62 -4.72 10.37
CA ASN A 61 -1.97 -4.59 10.90
C ASN A 61 -2.59 -3.24 10.53
N ASN A 62 -3.86 -3.05 10.90
CA ASN A 62 -4.60 -1.81 10.66
C ASN A 62 -3.87 -0.56 11.19
N ALA A 63 -3.31 -0.61 12.39
CA ALA A 63 -2.64 0.55 13.01
C ALA A 63 -1.38 0.94 12.22
N LEU A 64 -0.59 -0.02 11.76
CA LEU A 64 0.56 0.20 10.89
C LEU A 64 0.13 0.86 9.57
N ILE A 65 -0.90 0.31 8.92
CA ILE A 65 -1.38 0.80 7.61
C ILE A 65 -1.88 2.26 7.73
N VAL A 66 -2.58 2.60 8.82
CA VAL A 66 -3.01 3.97 9.11
C VAL A 66 -1.81 4.88 9.39
N LYS A 67 -0.84 4.43 10.21
CA LYS A 67 0.41 5.16 10.49
C LYS A 67 1.14 5.54 9.20
N TYR A 68 1.16 4.64 8.23
CA TYR A 68 1.80 4.83 6.93
C TYR A 68 0.88 5.44 5.86
N ARG A 69 -0.22 6.11 6.27
CA ARG A 69 -1.10 6.92 5.40
C ARG A 69 -1.86 6.13 4.32
N LEU A 70 -2.06 4.82 4.51
CA LEU A 70 -2.74 3.96 3.55
C LEU A 70 -4.18 3.60 3.96
N GLN A 71 -4.76 4.23 4.98
CA GLN A 71 -6.14 3.96 5.42
C GLN A 71 -7.17 4.09 4.29
N GLY A 72 -7.06 5.11 3.46
CA GLY A 72 -7.99 5.32 2.34
C GLY A 72 -7.89 4.23 1.28
N LEU A 73 -6.67 3.75 1.01
CA LEU A 73 -6.44 2.62 0.12
C LEU A 73 -7.05 1.34 0.70
N LEU A 74 -6.72 1.04 1.95
CA LEU A 74 -7.20 -0.13 2.68
C LEU A 74 -8.73 -0.21 2.68
N LYS A 75 -9.42 0.91 2.98
CA LYS A 75 -10.88 0.98 3.00
C LYS A 75 -11.49 0.75 1.61
N LEU A 76 -10.95 1.41 0.58
CA LEU A 76 -11.58 1.43 -0.75
C LEU A 76 -11.30 0.18 -1.58
N LYS A 77 -10.18 -0.50 -1.32
CA LYS A 77 -9.74 -1.66 -2.13
C LYS A 77 -9.84 -3.00 -1.44
N TYR A 78 -9.82 -3.00 -0.11
CA TYR A 78 -9.66 -4.23 0.67
C TYR A 78 -10.66 -4.30 1.82
N GLU A 79 -11.71 -3.48 1.82
CA GLU A 79 -12.81 -3.50 2.81
C GLU A 79 -12.32 -3.44 4.28
N ASN A 80 -11.22 -2.74 4.54
CA ASN A 80 -10.55 -2.70 5.85
C ASN A 80 -9.91 -4.02 6.32
N SER A 81 -9.59 -4.95 5.42
CA SER A 81 -8.86 -6.19 5.71
C SER A 81 -7.35 -6.04 5.41
N PRO A 82 -6.48 -5.97 6.44
CA PRO A 82 -5.03 -6.00 6.26
C PRO A 82 -4.55 -7.27 5.55
N TYR A 83 -5.20 -8.40 5.84
CA TYR A 83 -4.91 -9.68 5.19
C TYR A 83 -5.22 -9.64 3.69
N ALA A 84 -6.41 -9.18 3.28
CA ALA A 84 -6.75 -9.06 1.86
C ALA A 84 -5.74 -8.18 1.10
N MET A 85 -5.29 -7.09 1.74
CA MET A 85 -4.29 -6.18 1.18
C MET A 85 -2.92 -6.85 0.97
N ILE A 86 -2.42 -7.64 1.93
CA ILE A 86 -1.11 -8.29 1.78
C ILE A 86 -1.18 -9.52 0.87
N ASN A 87 -2.29 -10.27 0.90
CA ASN A 87 -2.52 -11.42 0.03
C ASN A 87 -2.65 -11.00 -1.44
N ASP A 88 -3.18 -9.81 -1.75
CA ASP A 88 -3.19 -9.27 -3.12
C ASP A 88 -1.77 -8.96 -3.65
N VAL A 89 -0.85 -8.57 -2.78
CA VAL A 89 0.55 -8.29 -3.15
C VAL A 89 1.38 -9.57 -3.26
N TYR A 90 1.14 -10.51 -2.35
CA TYR A 90 1.85 -11.78 -2.23
C TYR A 90 0.85 -12.95 -2.16
N PRO A 91 0.25 -13.34 -3.30
CA PRO A 91 -0.81 -14.33 -3.32
C PRO A 91 -0.39 -15.67 -2.73
N ASN A 92 -1.22 -16.20 -1.83
CA ASN A 92 -1.07 -17.52 -1.20
C ASN A 92 0.21 -17.72 -0.38
N ARG A 93 0.91 -16.63 -0.03
CA ARG A 93 2.10 -16.70 0.85
C ARG A 93 1.76 -16.70 2.34
N PHE A 94 0.61 -16.13 2.67
CA PHE A 94 0.16 -15.90 4.03
C PHE A 94 -1.20 -16.55 4.28
N LYS A 95 -1.52 -16.80 5.54
CA LYS A 95 -2.82 -17.30 5.99
C LYS A 95 -3.53 -16.22 6.81
N GLU A 96 -4.85 -16.19 6.73
CA GLU A 96 -5.65 -15.14 7.38
C GLU A 96 -5.46 -15.11 8.89
N TRP A 97 -5.30 -16.26 9.54
CA TRP A 97 -5.07 -16.37 10.99
C TRP A 97 -3.68 -15.90 11.45
N GLU A 98 -2.81 -15.49 10.52
CA GLU A 98 -1.51 -14.87 10.85
C GLU A 98 -1.62 -13.34 11.02
N PHE A 99 -2.81 -12.73 10.84
CA PHE A 99 -3.03 -11.27 10.79
C PHE A 99 -4.19 -10.78 11.66
#